data_AF-A0A1I6WE81-F1
#
_entry.id   AF-A0A1I6WE81-F1
#
_cell.length_a   1.000
_cell.length_b   1.000
_cell.length_c   1.000
_cell.angle_alpha   90.00
_cell.angle_beta   90.00
_cell.angle_gamma   90.00
#
_symmetry.space_group_name_H-M   'P 1'
#
loop_
_entity.id
_entity.type
_entity.pdbx_description
1 polymer ?
#
loop_
_entity_poly.entity_id
_entity_poly.type
_entity_poly.pdbx_seq_one_letter_code
_entity_poly.pdbx_strand_id
1 'polypeptide(L)'
;MTIADDALVREKVVPNRLRFDWLVRRRFMTGAIYGTCVAPDDLLRRSTVFFCSMLKAAYCGLRALLVVPRLDRCTFWIMRSVFHFGVLSGCIKPPKREVYGLSAPVQN
;
A
#
# COMPACT_ATOMS: atom_id res chain seq x y z
N MET A 1 -27.90 3.45 21.65
CA MET A 1 -26.58 3.57 21.00
C MET A 1 -26.60 4.87 20.22
N THR A 2 -26.07 5.94 20.81
CA THR A 2 -26.05 7.27 20.19
C THR A 2 -24.76 7.42 19.39
N ILE A 3 -24.87 7.66 18.09
CA ILE A 3 -23.74 7.98 17.20
C ILE A 3 -23.62 9.51 17.18
N ALA A 4 -22.41 10.02 17.35
CA ALA A 4 -22.11 11.43 17.19
C ALA A 4 -21.28 11.59 15.91
N ASP A 5 -21.91 12.13 14.86
CA ASP A 5 -21.33 12.18 13.51
C ASP A 5 -20.06 13.04 13.43
N ASP A 6 -19.91 14.02 14.32
CA ASP A 6 -18.77 14.96 14.36
C ASP A 6 -17.69 14.61 15.40
N ALA A 7 -17.73 13.41 15.97
CA ALA A 7 -16.75 13.02 16.99
C ALA A 7 -15.32 12.94 16.41
N LEU A 8 -14.45 13.88 16.80
CA LEU A 8 -13.03 13.86 16.46
C LEU A 8 -12.25 12.88 17.35
N VAL A 9 -11.91 11.71 16.81
CA VAL A 9 -11.07 10.72 17.49
C VAL A 9 -9.59 11.08 17.32
N ARG A 10 -8.91 11.40 18.42
CA ARG A 10 -7.45 11.62 18.45
C ARG A 10 -6.78 10.41 19.08
N GLU A 11 -5.97 9.69 18.31
CA GLU A 11 -5.13 8.62 18.82
C GLU A 11 -3.65 9.04 18.86
N LYS A 12 -2.92 8.60 19.89
CA LYS A 12 -1.46 8.77 19.92
C LYS A 12 -0.84 7.81 18.92
N VAL A 13 -0.28 8.35 17.83
CA VAL A 13 0.47 7.57 16.85
C VAL A 13 1.90 7.36 17.37
N VAL A 14 2.33 6.11 17.48
CA VAL A 14 3.71 5.81 17.89
C VAL A 14 4.71 6.41 16.88
N PRO A 15 5.83 7.02 17.33
CA PRO A 15 6.77 7.72 16.45
C PRO A 15 7.29 6.85 15.30
N ASN A 16 7.43 5.54 15.52
CA ASN A 16 7.86 4.59 14.49
C ASN A 16 6.94 4.57 13.26
N ARG A 17 5.62 4.83 13.43
CA ARG A 17 4.64 4.87 12.32
C ARG A 17 4.72 6.15 11.49
N LEU A 18 5.44 7.16 11.96
CA LEU A 18 5.66 8.41 11.23
C LEU A 18 6.86 8.34 10.29
N ARG A 19 7.67 7.27 10.41
CA ARG A 19 8.87 7.09 9.59
C ARG A 19 8.52 6.78 8.15
N PHE A 20 9.33 7.30 7.22
CA PHE A 20 9.14 7.08 5.79
C PHE A 20 9.18 5.59 5.41
N ASP A 21 10.12 4.82 5.98
CA ASP A 21 10.23 3.39 5.71
C ASP A 21 8.96 2.62 6.13
N TRP A 22 8.38 2.98 7.27
CA TRP A 22 7.11 2.43 7.73
C TRP A 22 5.97 2.78 6.76
N LEU A 23 5.90 4.04 6.32
CA LEU A 23 4.88 4.51 5.37
C LEU A 23 4.99 3.78 4.01
N VAL A 24 6.21 3.63 3.48
CA VAL A 24 6.47 2.88 2.24
C VAL A 24 6.01 1.42 2.39
N ARG A 25 6.43 0.75 3.48
CA ARG A 25 6.02 -0.64 3.74
C ARG A 25 4.51 -0.76 3.85
N ARG A 26 3.86 0.16 4.57
CA ARG A 26 2.40 0.16 4.71
C ARG A 26 1.70 0.38 3.37
N ARG A 27 2.18 1.34 2.58
CA ARG A 27 1.61 1.67 1.27
C ARG A 27 1.75 0.51 0.28
N PHE A 28 2.90 -0.16 0.27
CA PHE A 28 3.12 -1.37 -0.51
C PHE A 28 2.12 -2.47 -0.12
N MET A 29 1.94 -2.70 1.18
CA MET A 29 0.99 -3.71 1.68
C MET A 29 -0.45 -3.39 1.31
N THR A 30 -0.87 -2.11 1.36
CA THR A 30 -2.19 -1.70 0.85
C THR A 30 -2.35 -2.06 -0.63
N GLY A 31 -1.32 -1.81 -1.43
CA GLY A 31 -1.29 -2.21 -2.85
C GLY A 31 -1.41 -3.72 -3.03
N ALA A 32 -0.64 -4.52 -2.27
CA ALA A 32 -0.69 -5.98 -2.35
C ALA A 32 -2.06 -6.53 -1.97
N ILE A 33 -2.70 -5.96 -0.94
CA ILE A 33 -4.07 -6.31 -0.57
C ILE A 33 -5.05 -5.97 -1.69
N TYR A 34 -4.95 -4.77 -2.27
CA TYR A 34 -5.78 -4.40 -3.41
C TYR A 34 -5.61 -5.36 -4.59
N GLY A 35 -4.36 -5.70 -4.92
CA GLY A 35 -4.01 -6.69 -5.94
C GLY A 35 -4.69 -8.02 -5.72
N THR A 36 -4.67 -8.56 -4.50
CA THR A 36 -5.38 -9.81 -4.19
C THR A 36 -6.90 -9.72 -4.30
N CYS A 37 -7.49 -8.57 -3.98
CA CYS A 37 -8.94 -8.40 -4.02
C CYS A 37 -9.46 -8.18 -5.45
N VAL A 38 -8.66 -7.54 -6.30
CA VAL A 38 -9.06 -7.18 -7.67
C VAL A 38 -8.61 -8.21 -8.70
N ALA A 39 -7.56 -9.00 -8.42
CA ALA A 39 -7.10 -10.07 -9.31
C ALA A 39 -8.14 -11.18 -9.31
N PRO A 40 -8.88 -11.40 -10.41
CA PRO A 40 -9.84 -12.47 -10.49
C PRO A 40 -9.14 -13.82 -10.67
N ASP A 41 -9.89 -14.90 -10.47
CA ASP A 41 -9.42 -16.26 -10.72
C ASP A 41 -9.09 -16.50 -12.20
N ASP A 42 -9.68 -15.70 -13.10
CA ASP A 42 -9.37 -15.71 -14.52
C ASP A 42 -7.97 -15.13 -14.82
N LEU A 43 -7.12 -15.95 -15.44
CA LEU A 43 -5.73 -15.61 -15.76
C LEU A 43 -5.62 -14.41 -16.72
N LEU A 44 -6.55 -14.26 -17.66
CA LEU A 44 -6.49 -13.20 -18.65
C LEU A 44 -6.72 -11.83 -17.98
N ARG A 45 -7.76 -11.71 -17.17
CA ARG A 45 -8.05 -10.50 -16.40
C ARG A 45 -6.98 -10.23 -15.34
N ARG A 46 -6.45 -11.27 -14.68
CA ARG A 46 -5.32 -11.14 -13.75
C ARG A 46 -4.07 -10.57 -14.43
N SER A 47 -3.73 -11.08 -15.61
CA SER A 47 -2.60 -10.57 -16.40
C SER A 47 -2.81 -9.10 -16.81
N THR A 48 -4.04 -8.73 -17.17
CA THR A 48 -4.39 -7.35 -17.52
C THR A 48 -4.14 -6.40 -16.35
N VAL A 49 -4.63 -6.74 -15.15
CA VAL A 49 -4.39 -5.94 -13.93
C VAL A 49 -2.89 -5.86 -13.63
N PHE A 50 -2.16 -6.96 -13.78
CA PHE A 50 -0.72 -7.03 -13.58
C PHE A 50 0.01 -6.05 -14.51
N PHE A 51 -0.15 -6.18 -15.83
CA PHE A 51 0.53 -5.31 -16.79
C PHE A 51 0.12 -3.85 -16.67
N CYS A 52 -1.17 -3.56 -16.44
CA CYS A 52 -1.64 -2.20 -16.20
C CYS A 52 -1.00 -1.58 -14.94
N SER A 53 -0.82 -2.37 -13.88
CA SER A 53 -0.16 -1.92 -12.65
C SER A 53 1.34 -1.71 -12.87
N MET A 54 1.97 -2.54 -13.70
CA MET A 54 3.39 -2.39 -14.06
C MET A 54 3.65 -1.08 -14.79
N LEU A 55 2.84 -0.78 -15.81
CA LEU A 55 2.93 0.48 -16.54
C LEU A 55 2.68 1.70 -15.64
N LYS A 56 1.70 1.62 -14.73
CA LYS A 56 1.43 2.69 -13.76
C LYS A 56 2.56 2.86 -12.74
N ALA A 57 3.17 1.77 -12.28
CA ALA A 57 4.31 1.81 -11.36
C ALA A 57 5.50 2.52 -12.02
N ALA A 58 5.84 2.14 -13.26
CA ALA A 58 6.90 2.76 -14.06
C ALA A 58 6.61 4.23 -14.33
N TYR A 59 5.39 4.57 -14.76
CA TYR A 59 4.97 5.96 -14.98
C TYR A 59 5.11 6.83 -13.72
N CYS A 60 4.61 6.34 -12.59
CA CYS A 60 4.71 7.08 -11.32
C CYS A 60 6.17 7.21 -10.85
N GLY A 61 6.98 6.17 -11.03
CA GLY A 61 8.41 6.21 -10.72
C GLY A 61 9.15 7.24 -11.57
N LEU A 62 8.92 7.26 -12.88
CA LEU A 62 9.51 8.25 -13.78
C LEU A 62 9.06 9.67 -13.43
N ARG A 63 7.78 9.87 -13.11
CA ARG A 63 7.26 11.17 -12.62
C ARG A 63 7.96 11.60 -11.33
N ALA A 64 8.25 10.69 -10.40
CA ALA A 64 8.99 11.01 -9.19
C ALA A 64 10.40 11.53 -9.50
N LEU A 65 11.10 10.88 -10.43
CA LEU A 65 12.45 11.30 -10.88
C LEU A 65 12.44 12.71 -11.49
N LEU A 66 11.39 13.07 -12.23
CA LEU A 66 11.27 14.40 -12.85
C LEU A 66 11.01 15.54 -11.85
N VAL A 67 10.53 15.23 -10.63
CA VAL A 67 10.17 16.24 -9.62
C VAL A 67 10.99 16.12 -8.33
N VAL A 68 12.17 15.47 -8.39
CA VAL A 68 13.07 15.29 -7.24
C VAL A 68 13.32 16.58 -6.43
N PRO A 69 13.49 17.78 -7.03
CA PRO A 69 13.70 19.01 -6.26
C PRO A 69 12.51 19.41 -5.36
N ARG A 70 11.31 18.85 -5.61
CA ARG A 70 10.09 19.13 -4.85
C ARG A 70 9.72 17.91 -4.01
N LEU A 71 10.22 17.86 -2.77
CA LEU A 71 10.10 16.69 -1.88
C LEU A 71 8.65 16.24 -1.65
N ASP A 72 7.71 17.17 -1.57
CA ASP A 72 6.27 16.92 -1.43
C ASP A 72 5.73 16.14 -2.65
N ARG A 73 6.04 16.62 -3.85
CA ARG A 73 5.61 16.00 -5.12
C ARG A 73 6.34 14.70 -5.37
N CYS A 74 7.64 14.66 -5.09
CA CYS A 74 8.45 13.46 -5.21
C CYS A 74 7.88 12.34 -4.32
N THR A 75 7.62 12.63 -3.04
CA THR A 75 7.01 11.68 -2.11
C THR A 75 5.64 11.20 -2.57
N PHE A 76 4.80 12.11 -3.08
CA PHE A 76 3.50 11.75 -3.65
C PHE A 76 3.63 10.72 -4.78
N TRP A 77 4.52 10.96 -5.76
CA TRP A 77 4.70 10.04 -6.88
C TRP A 77 5.38 8.73 -6.47
N ILE A 78 6.33 8.76 -5.53
CA ILE A 78 6.92 7.57 -4.92
C ILE A 78 5.82 6.71 -4.28
N MET A 79 4.98 7.30 -3.43
CA MET A 79 3.91 6.56 -2.74
C MET A 79 2.88 5.94 -3.69
N ARG A 80 2.65 6.56 -4.85
CA ARG A 80 1.83 5.98 -5.92
C ARG A 80 2.53 4.83 -6.63
N SER A 81 3.82 4.97 -6.94
CA SER A 81 4.62 3.90 -7.55
C SER A 81 4.68 2.68 -6.62
N VAL A 82 5.00 2.89 -5.34
CA VAL A 82 5.05 1.86 -4.29
C VAL A 82 3.72 1.12 -4.16
N PHE A 83 2.59 1.84 -4.21
CA PHE A 83 1.26 1.21 -4.22
C PHE A 83 1.09 0.25 -5.41
N HIS A 84 1.40 0.70 -6.63
CA HIS A 84 1.26 -0.14 -7.83
C HIS A 84 2.23 -1.33 -7.85
N PHE A 85 3.45 -1.18 -7.33
CA PHE A 85 4.34 -2.31 -7.07
C PHE A 85 3.75 -3.32 -6.08
N GLY A 86 3.07 -2.82 -5.04
CA GLY A 86 2.26 -3.66 -4.16
C GLY A 86 1.22 -4.46 -4.93
N VAL A 87 0.44 -3.81 -5.80
CA VAL A 87 -0.59 -4.47 -6.62
C VAL A 87 0.01 -5.60 -7.46
N LEU A 88 1.17 -5.39 -8.10
CA LEU A 88 1.88 -6.44 -8.83
C LEU A 88 2.19 -7.66 -7.96
N SER A 89 2.71 -7.43 -6.75
CA SER A 89 3.03 -8.48 -5.79
C SER A 89 1.76 -9.23 -5.36
N GLY A 90 0.69 -8.51 -5.06
CA GLY A 90 -0.61 -9.06 -4.68
C GLY A 90 -1.27 -9.89 -5.78
N CYS A 91 -1.08 -9.48 -7.04
CA CYS A 91 -1.49 -10.26 -8.20
C CYS A 91 -0.70 -11.56 -8.36
N ILE A 92 0.45 -11.76 -7.71
CA ILE A 92 1.20 -13.03 -7.77
C ILE A 92 0.87 -13.89 -6.56
N LYS A 93 0.97 -13.31 -5.36
CA LYS A 93 0.83 -14.01 -4.08
C LYS A 93 0.14 -13.13 -3.05
N PRO A 94 -0.79 -13.68 -2.24
CA PRO A 94 -1.38 -12.91 -1.17
C PRO A 94 -0.36 -12.53 -0.10
N PRO A 95 -0.38 -11.26 0.37
CA PRO A 95 0.55 -10.80 1.38
C PRO A 95 0.19 -11.39 2.75
N LYS A 96 1.20 -11.69 3.58
CA LYS A 96 0.96 -12.06 4.98
C LYS A 96 0.37 -10.86 5.72
N ARG A 97 -0.86 -11.00 6.22
CA ARG A 97 -1.52 -9.97 7.03
C ARG A 97 -1.24 -10.23 8.50
N GLU A 98 -0.67 -9.25 9.18
CA GLU A 98 -0.72 -9.20 10.63
C GLU A 98 -2.16 -8.82 11.02
N VAL A 99 -2.87 -9.77 11.62
CA VAL A 99 -4.22 -9.54 12.12
C VAL A 99 -4.08 -8.95 13.52
N TYR A 100 -4.52 -7.70 13.68
CA TYR A 100 -4.58 -7.08 15.00
C TYR A 100 -5.50 -7.88 15.91
N GLY A 101 -5.01 -8.24 17.10
CA GLY A 101 -5.76 -9.04 18.08
C GLY A 101 -5.42 -10.53 18.10
N LEU A 102 -4.60 -11.03 17.17
CA LEU A 102 -3.91 -12.31 17.36
C LEU A 102 -2.64 -12.04 18.17
N SER A 103 -2.59 -12.57 19.39
CA SER A 103 -1.37 -12.59 20.20
C SER A 103 -0.23 -13.15 19.36
N ALA A 104 0.94 -12.48 19.36
CA ALA A 104 2.14 -13.08 18.82
C ALA A 104 2.32 -14.48 19.43
N PRO A 105 2.77 -15.50 18.67
CA PRO A 105 3.05 -16.80 19.27
C PRO A 105 4.02 -16.57 20.43
N VAL A 106 3.63 -17.02 21.63
CA VAL A 106 4.47 -17.02 22.81
C VAL A 106 5.71 -17.84 22.45
N GLN A 107 6.86 -17.18 22.33
CA GLN A 107 8.15 -17.85 22.23
C GLN A 107 8.49 -18.35 23.64
N ASN A 108 8.30 -19.65 23.85
CA ASN A 108 8.87 -20.38 24.99
C ASN A 108 10.35 -20.65 24.75
#